data_AF-A0A0W0YXX7-F1
#
_entry.id   AF-A0A0W0YXX7-F1
#
_cell.length_a   1.000
_cell.length_b   1.000
_cell.length_c   1.000
_cell.angle_alpha   90.00
_cell.angle_beta   90.00
_cell.angle_gamma   90.00
#
_symmetry.space_group_name_H-M   'P 1'
#
loop_
_entity.id
_entity.type
_entity.pdbx_description
1 polymer ?
#
loop_
_entity_poly.entity_id
_entity_poly.type
_entity_poly.pdbx_seq_one_letter_code
_entity_poly.pdbx_strand_id
1 'polypeptide(L)'
;MPDRIQPEDEIGPNNAGKMILRGCFMNVSQSWLENVSGQVGGVLSRYLDNRHGEATAITLNYGESVPQGREEKLYKPDIDFMATVVARLRHLEKKGAELQQASKEDIRDQVDEQVMVLQDEIMKYENQCDKIGVKPMFTGLPNVIIENVLSRKEVAHDESMQWETRDDVEFDLFAGLNVHDDNESEQGYQPPKLS
;
A
#
# COMPACT_ATOMS: atom_id res chain seq x y z
N MET A 1 17.72 -0.16 -15.12
CA MET A 1 17.19 1.21 -15.01
C MET A 1 17.55 1.71 -13.63
N PRO A 2 17.86 3.00 -13.44
CA PRO A 2 18.04 3.54 -12.10
C PRO A 2 16.78 3.34 -11.27
N ASP A 3 16.94 3.09 -9.96
CA ASP A 3 15.82 2.90 -9.03
C ASP A 3 15.03 4.18 -8.91
N ARG A 4 13.71 4.12 -9.12
CA ARG A 4 12.79 5.26 -9.02
C ARG A 4 11.96 5.10 -7.76
N ILE A 5 12.05 6.07 -6.86
CA ILE A 5 11.39 6.01 -5.55
C ILE A 5 10.29 7.05 -5.51
N GLN A 6 9.07 6.59 -5.22
CA GLN A 6 7.92 7.47 -5.08
C GLN A 6 8.11 8.41 -3.85
N PRO A 7 7.95 9.74 -4.03
CA PRO A 7 7.95 10.70 -2.92
C PRO A 7 6.84 10.46 -1.89
N GLU A 8 7.02 11.02 -0.70
CA GLU A 8 6.08 10.85 0.42
C GLU A 8 4.73 11.53 0.18
N ASP A 9 4.73 12.71 -0.43
CA ASP A 9 3.57 13.58 -0.64
C ASP A 9 2.86 13.31 -1.97
N GLU A 10 3.44 12.48 -2.85
CA GLU A 10 2.90 12.20 -4.17
C GLU A 10 2.27 10.81 -4.27
N ILE A 11 1.31 10.69 -5.19
CA ILE A 11 0.72 9.44 -5.61
C ILE A 11 0.60 9.34 -7.13
N GLY A 12 1.41 8.45 -7.69
CA GLY A 12 1.35 8.13 -9.12
C GLY A 12 0.28 7.08 -9.45
N PRO A 13 0.13 6.77 -10.75
CA PRO A 13 -0.81 5.77 -11.22
C PRO A 13 -0.61 4.42 -10.53
N ASN A 14 -1.71 3.66 -10.37
CA ASN A 14 -1.70 2.27 -9.92
C ASN A 14 -1.13 2.03 -8.50
N ASN A 15 -0.91 3.08 -7.70
CA ASN A 15 -0.17 2.95 -6.43
C ASN A 15 -1.05 2.93 -5.18
N ALA A 16 -2.23 3.57 -5.16
CA ALA A 16 -3.07 3.66 -3.97
C ALA A 16 -3.34 2.28 -3.34
N GLY A 17 -3.84 1.34 -4.14
CA GLY A 17 -4.13 0.00 -3.66
C GLY A 17 -2.91 -0.73 -3.10
N LYS A 18 -1.74 -0.54 -3.71
CA LYS A 18 -0.48 -1.15 -3.25
C LYS A 18 0.02 -0.53 -1.96
N MET A 19 -0.07 0.79 -1.84
CA MET A 19 0.34 1.52 -0.64
C MET A 19 -0.52 1.14 0.57
N ILE A 20 -1.83 1.04 0.38
CA ILE A 20 -2.75 0.62 1.44
C ILE A 20 -2.43 -0.80 1.89
N LEU A 21 -2.33 -1.75 0.96
CA LEU A 21 -1.99 -3.13 1.31
C LEU A 21 -0.60 -3.24 1.94
N ARG A 22 0.41 -2.53 1.42
CA ARG A 22 1.75 -2.49 2.04
C ARG A 22 1.66 -1.99 3.48
N GLY A 23 0.93 -0.91 3.74
CA GLY A 23 0.76 -0.36 5.08
C GLY A 23 0.07 -1.32 6.04
N CYS A 24 -0.98 -2.02 5.59
CA CYS A 24 -1.72 -2.99 6.40
C CYS A 24 -0.84 -4.18 6.85
N PHE A 25 0.08 -4.61 5.98
CA PHE A 25 0.99 -5.73 6.23
C PHE A 25 2.40 -5.31 6.68
N MET A 26 2.59 -4.02 6.93
CA MET A 26 3.84 -3.50 7.45
C MET A 26 4.11 -4.06 8.85
N ASN A 27 5.36 -4.42 9.10
CA ASN A 27 5.84 -5.05 10.34
C ASN A 27 5.32 -6.47 10.59
N VAL A 28 4.55 -7.06 9.67
CA VAL A 28 4.24 -8.49 9.74
C VAL A 28 5.52 -9.29 9.55
N SER A 29 5.67 -10.36 10.33
CA SER A 29 6.78 -11.28 10.25
C SER A 29 6.90 -11.89 8.85
N GLN A 30 8.09 -11.78 8.27
CA GLN A 30 8.42 -12.43 7.01
C GLN A 30 8.23 -13.95 7.11
N SER A 31 8.69 -14.55 8.22
CA SER A 31 8.59 -15.99 8.41
C SER A 31 7.13 -16.44 8.52
N TRP A 32 6.26 -15.64 9.12
CA TRP A 32 4.82 -15.92 9.12
C TRP A 32 4.24 -15.78 7.71
N LEU A 33 4.58 -14.71 6.99
CA LEU A 33 4.10 -14.46 5.63
C LEU A 33 4.44 -15.61 4.67
N GLU A 34 5.65 -16.15 4.80
CA GLU A 34 6.16 -17.23 3.97
C GLU A 34 5.68 -18.62 4.40
N ASN A 35 5.72 -18.92 5.70
CA ASN A 35 5.57 -20.30 6.19
C ASN A 35 4.16 -20.62 6.70
N VAL A 36 3.41 -19.63 7.20
CA VAL A 36 2.05 -19.83 7.74
C VAL A 36 1.01 -19.33 6.75
N SER A 37 1.24 -18.15 6.18
CA SER A 37 0.30 -17.48 5.28
C SER A 37 0.75 -17.44 3.82
N GLY A 38 1.57 -18.39 3.37
CA GLY A 38 2.25 -18.35 2.06
C GLY A 38 1.36 -18.02 0.86
N GLN A 39 0.07 -18.40 0.89
CA GLN A 39 -0.89 -18.02 -0.15
C GLN A 39 -1.18 -16.51 -0.18
N VAL A 40 -1.45 -15.92 1.00
CA VAL A 40 -1.65 -14.47 1.16
C VAL A 40 -0.36 -13.72 0.84
N GLY A 41 0.77 -14.16 1.41
CA GLY A 41 2.09 -13.54 1.19
C GLY A 41 2.47 -13.52 -0.29
N GLY A 42 2.34 -14.66 -0.99
CA GLY A 42 2.64 -14.74 -2.42
C GLY A 42 1.70 -13.92 -3.31
N VAL A 43 0.43 -13.75 -2.94
CA VAL A 43 -0.49 -12.84 -3.66
C VAL A 43 -0.11 -11.38 -3.43
N LEU A 44 0.18 -11.02 -2.18
CA LEU A 44 0.59 -9.66 -1.80
C LEU A 44 1.89 -9.26 -2.50
N SER A 45 2.97 -10.04 -2.37
CA SER A 45 4.27 -9.69 -2.98
C SER A 45 4.16 -9.49 -4.49
N ARG A 46 3.51 -10.42 -5.21
CA ARG A 46 3.29 -10.29 -6.67
C ARG A 46 2.45 -9.07 -7.05
N TYR A 47 1.58 -8.61 -6.15
CA TYR A 47 0.79 -7.41 -6.40
C TYR A 47 1.64 -6.15 -6.20
N LEU A 48 2.43 -6.09 -5.13
CA LEU A 48 3.33 -4.97 -4.80
C LEU A 48 4.46 -4.80 -5.83
N ASP A 49 4.95 -5.89 -6.41
CA ASP A 49 5.97 -5.88 -7.46
C ASP A 49 5.46 -5.33 -8.81
N ASN A 50 4.14 -5.37 -9.04
CA ASN A 50 3.55 -5.02 -10.33
C ASN A 50 3.37 -3.50 -10.51
N ARG A 51 4.47 -2.80 -10.77
CA ARG A 51 4.54 -1.34 -10.87
C ARG A 51 4.63 -0.83 -12.31
N HIS A 52 3.99 -1.50 -13.30
CA HIS A 52 3.87 -1.18 -14.76
C HIS A 52 4.87 -0.19 -15.40
N GLY A 53 6.14 -0.20 -14.99
CA GLY A 53 7.18 0.74 -15.41
C GLY A 53 7.12 2.14 -14.76
N GLU A 54 6.22 2.41 -13.81
CA GLU A 54 6.11 3.68 -13.09
C GLU A 54 7.22 3.86 -12.05
N ALA A 55 7.49 2.87 -11.19
CA ALA A 55 8.51 2.98 -10.14
C ALA A 55 9.17 1.64 -9.77
N THR A 56 10.17 1.68 -8.89
CA THR A 56 10.74 0.48 -8.29
C THR A 56 9.67 -0.31 -7.52
N ALA A 57 9.84 -1.64 -7.47
CA ALA A 57 8.95 -2.54 -6.74
C ALA A 57 8.74 -2.06 -5.29
N ILE A 58 7.49 -2.13 -4.82
CA ILE A 58 7.21 -1.86 -3.41
C ILE A 58 7.67 -3.05 -2.59
N THR A 59 8.70 -2.84 -1.77
CA THR A 59 9.10 -3.83 -0.78
C THR A 59 8.24 -3.72 0.48
N LEU A 60 7.90 -4.87 1.05
CA LEU A 60 7.33 -4.96 2.39
C LEU A 60 8.43 -4.72 3.41
N ASN A 61 8.18 -3.82 4.35
CA ASN A 61 9.00 -3.71 5.55
C ASN A 61 8.52 -4.77 6.53
N TYR A 62 9.27 -5.86 6.62
CA TYR A 62 8.97 -6.94 7.57
C TYR A 62 9.36 -6.54 8.99
N GLY A 63 8.61 -7.07 9.96
CA GLY A 63 8.91 -6.94 11.38
C GLY A 63 8.91 -8.32 12.04
N GLU A 64 8.57 -8.36 13.33
CA GLU A 64 8.44 -9.62 14.09
C GLU A 64 6.98 -9.92 14.47
N SER A 65 6.04 -9.04 14.11
CA SER A 65 4.65 -9.17 14.53
C SER A 65 3.94 -10.30 13.79
N VAL A 66 3.21 -11.12 14.53
CA VAL A 66 2.29 -12.11 13.97
C VAL A 66 0.87 -11.61 14.23
N PRO A 67 -0.02 -11.60 13.21
CA PRO A 67 -1.41 -11.20 13.42
C PRO A 67 -2.06 -12.04 14.52
N GLN A 68 -2.68 -11.36 15.49
CA GLN A 68 -3.16 -12.00 16.71
C GLN A 68 -4.19 -13.10 16.40
N GLY A 69 -3.99 -14.29 16.98
CA GLY A 69 -4.88 -15.44 16.80
C GLY A 69 -4.68 -16.18 15.48
N ARG A 70 -3.56 -15.93 14.80
CA ARG A 70 -3.20 -16.49 13.48
C ARG A 70 -1.81 -17.10 13.48
N GLU A 71 -1.26 -17.37 14.65
CA GLU A 71 0.11 -17.84 14.86
C GLU A 71 0.37 -19.17 14.16
N GLU A 72 -0.64 -20.03 14.09
CA GLU A 72 -0.50 -21.39 13.57
C GLU A 72 -1.21 -21.62 12.22
N LYS A 73 -2.11 -20.72 11.79
CA LYS A 73 -2.87 -20.90 10.54
C LYS A 73 -3.52 -19.63 10.00
N LEU A 74 -3.84 -19.67 8.71
CA LEU A 74 -4.83 -18.82 8.07
C LEU A 74 -6.24 -19.42 8.10
N TYR A 75 -7.22 -18.55 7.88
CA TYR A 75 -8.62 -18.87 7.72
C TYR A 75 -9.04 -18.58 6.27
N LYS A 76 -10.08 -19.27 5.81
CA LYS A 76 -10.61 -19.09 4.45
C LYS A 76 -10.94 -17.62 4.10
N PRO A 77 -11.56 -16.81 5.00
CA PRO A 77 -11.83 -15.40 4.71
C PRO A 77 -10.60 -14.58 4.33
N ASP A 78 -9.41 -14.94 4.82
CA ASP A 78 -8.17 -14.21 4.51
C ASP A 78 -7.77 -14.38 3.05
N ILE A 79 -7.80 -15.63 2.61
CA ILE A 79 -7.44 -16.04 1.25
C ILE A 79 -8.45 -15.43 0.29
N ASP A 80 -9.74 -15.52 0.63
CA ASP A 80 -10.83 -14.98 -0.17
C ASP A 80 -10.75 -13.45 -0.27
N PHE A 81 -10.48 -12.76 0.85
CA PHE A 81 -10.26 -11.31 0.87
C PHE A 81 -9.10 -10.90 -0.03
N MET A 82 -7.92 -11.50 0.14
CA MET A 82 -6.73 -11.12 -0.64
C MET A 82 -6.90 -11.38 -2.12
N ALA A 83 -7.49 -12.52 -2.49
CA ALA A 83 -7.78 -12.84 -3.87
C ALA A 83 -8.76 -11.82 -4.49
N THR A 84 -9.81 -11.46 -3.74
CA THR A 84 -10.85 -10.53 -4.21
C THR A 84 -10.31 -9.11 -4.36
N VAL A 85 -9.66 -8.57 -3.33
CA VAL A 85 -9.11 -7.21 -3.34
C VAL A 85 -8.08 -7.05 -4.44
N VAL A 86 -7.10 -7.95 -4.55
CA VAL A 86 -6.06 -7.84 -5.58
C VAL A 86 -6.66 -7.97 -6.99
N ALA A 87 -7.66 -8.85 -7.18
CA ALA A 87 -8.33 -8.96 -8.48
C ALA A 87 -9.06 -7.66 -8.87
N ARG A 88 -9.78 -7.05 -7.92
CA ARG A 88 -10.48 -5.78 -8.17
C ARG A 88 -9.52 -4.62 -8.40
N LEU A 89 -8.50 -4.48 -7.56
CA LEU A 89 -7.50 -3.42 -7.74
C LEU A 89 -6.81 -3.54 -9.10
N ARG A 90 -6.40 -4.75 -9.51
CA ARG A 90 -5.80 -4.99 -10.85
C ARG A 90 -6.71 -4.67 -12.04
N HIS A 91 -8.03 -4.68 -11.83
CA HIS A 91 -9.00 -4.30 -12.84
C HIS A 91 -9.08 -2.77 -12.98
N LEU A 92 -8.90 -2.05 -11.89
CA LEU A 92 -8.83 -0.58 -11.86
C LEU A 92 -7.47 -0.04 -12.34
N GLU A 93 -6.44 -0.88 -12.44
CA GLU A 93 -5.11 -0.46 -12.87
C GLU A 93 -5.06 -0.11 -14.37
N LYS A 94 -4.62 1.12 -14.67
CA LYS A 94 -4.36 1.62 -16.02
C LYS A 94 -3.15 0.92 -16.62
N LYS A 95 -3.20 0.56 -17.90
CA LYS A 95 -2.13 -0.18 -18.60
C LYS A 95 -1.88 0.35 -20.01
N GLY A 96 -0.65 0.21 -20.48
CA GLY A 96 -0.29 0.55 -21.87
C GLY A 96 -0.61 2.01 -22.21
N ALA A 97 -1.36 2.22 -23.29
CA ALA A 97 -1.73 3.58 -23.74
C ALA A 97 -2.59 4.33 -22.72
N GLU A 98 -3.48 3.64 -22.00
CA GLU A 98 -4.31 4.27 -20.96
C GLU A 98 -3.45 4.87 -19.84
N LEU A 99 -2.41 4.14 -19.42
CA LEU A 99 -1.47 4.62 -18.42
C LEU A 99 -0.68 5.83 -18.92
N GLN A 100 -0.18 5.77 -20.16
CA GLN A 100 0.65 6.83 -20.75
C GLN A 100 -0.10 8.13 -21.02
N GLN A 101 -1.42 8.06 -21.20
CA GLN A 101 -2.27 9.20 -21.54
C GLN A 101 -3.12 9.70 -20.37
N ALA A 102 -3.07 9.03 -19.23
CA ALA A 102 -3.84 9.40 -18.04
C ALA A 102 -3.44 10.78 -17.53
N SER A 103 -4.43 11.66 -17.43
CA SER A 103 -4.30 12.94 -16.75
C SER A 103 -4.18 12.77 -15.24
N LYS A 104 -3.82 13.84 -14.54
CA LYS A 104 -3.82 13.87 -13.07
C LYS A 104 -5.21 13.58 -12.52
N GLU A 105 -6.23 14.15 -13.13
CA GLU A 105 -7.62 13.92 -12.80
C GLU A 105 -8.00 12.44 -12.97
N ASP A 106 -7.57 11.77 -14.05
CA ASP A 106 -7.79 10.33 -14.23
C ASP A 106 -7.08 9.49 -13.16
N ILE A 107 -5.93 9.95 -12.66
CA ILE A 107 -5.21 9.29 -11.55
C ILE A 107 -5.95 9.53 -10.24
N ARG A 108 -6.46 10.74 -9.99
CA ARG A 108 -7.27 11.03 -8.81
C ARG A 108 -8.52 10.15 -8.76
N ASP A 109 -9.26 10.06 -9.87
CA ASP A 109 -10.43 9.19 -9.99
C ASP A 109 -10.07 7.72 -9.72
N GLN A 110 -8.95 7.25 -10.29
CA GLN A 110 -8.44 5.91 -10.02
C GLN A 110 -8.13 5.69 -8.53
N VAL A 111 -7.48 6.65 -7.87
CA VAL A 111 -7.16 6.59 -6.43
C VAL A 111 -8.44 6.47 -5.61
N ASP A 112 -9.42 7.34 -5.88
CA ASP A 112 -10.69 7.37 -5.16
C ASP A 112 -11.47 6.04 -5.36
N GLU A 113 -11.50 5.49 -6.57
CA GLU A 113 -12.11 4.19 -6.85
C GLU A 113 -11.40 3.02 -6.13
N GLN A 114 -10.06 3.02 -6.12
CA GLN A 114 -9.27 1.99 -5.42
C GLN A 114 -9.50 2.05 -3.91
N VAL A 115 -9.55 3.26 -3.34
CA VAL A 115 -9.85 3.48 -1.92
C VAL A 115 -11.25 2.99 -1.58
N MET A 116 -12.26 3.36 -2.38
CA MET A 116 -13.65 2.93 -2.16
C MET A 116 -13.77 1.40 -2.17
N VAL A 117 -13.14 0.73 -3.14
CA VAL A 117 -13.11 -0.73 -3.21
C VAL A 117 -12.44 -1.34 -1.99
N LEU A 118 -11.32 -0.78 -1.54
CA LEU A 118 -10.61 -1.29 -0.37
C LEU A 118 -11.41 -1.10 0.91
N GLN A 119 -12.03 0.05 1.13
CA GLN A 119 -12.88 0.31 2.28
C GLN A 119 -14.04 -0.70 2.37
N ASP A 120 -14.74 -0.91 1.25
CA ASP A 120 -15.86 -1.84 1.17
C ASP A 120 -15.41 -3.29 1.44
N GLU A 121 -14.32 -3.74 0.82
CA GLU A 121 -13.84 -5.11 1.00
C GLU A 121 -13.20 -5.34 2.38
N ILE A 122 -12.54 -4.35 2.97
CA ILE A 122 -12.02 -4.42 4.35
C ILE A 122 -13.19 -4.53 5.33
N MET A 123 -14.20 -3.67 5.20
CA MET A 123 -15.39 -3.72 6.05
C MET A 123 -16.09 -5.09 5.94
N LYS A 124 -16.24 -5.63 4.73
CA LYS A 124 -16.82 -6.97 4.53
C LYS A 124 -15.97 -8.05 5.19
N TYR A 125 -14.65 -7.98 5.06
CA TYR A 125 -13.72 -8.93 5.65
C TYR A 125 -13.71 -8.88 7.18
N GLU A 126 -13.72 -7.69 7.78
CA GLU A 126 -13.83 -7.51 9.24
C GLU A 126 -15.14 -8.14 9.75
N ASN A 127 -16.26 -7.87 9.08
CA ASN A 127 -17.54 -8.50 9.41
C ASN A 127 -17.51 -10.03 9.29
N GLN A 128 -16.75 -10.60 8.35
CA GLN A 128 -16.57 -12.04 8.24
C GLN A 128 -15.70 -12.60 9.36
N CYS A 129 -14.64 -11.89 9.74
CA CYS A 129 -13.76 -12.25 10.85
C CYS A 129 -14.53 -12.26 12.18
N ASP A 130 -15.35 -11.25 12.43
CA ASP A 130 -16.19 -11.14 13.63
C ASP A 130 -17.19 -12.31 13.72
N LYS A 131 -17.82 -12.70 12.61
CA LYS A 131 -18.75 -13.84 12.56
C LYS A 131 -18.11 -15.17 12.93
N ILE A 132 -16.81 -15.33 12.67
CA ILE A 132 -16.06 -16.55 13.01
C ILE A 132 -15.22 -16.39 14.29
N GLY A 133 -15.34 -15.25 14.98
CA GLY A 133 -14.67 -14.98 16.25
C GLY A 133 -13.15 -14.80 16.14
N VAL A 134 -12.64 -14.30 15.01
CA VAL A 134 -11.20 -14.04 14.81
C VAL A 134 -10.95 -12.57 14.53
N LYS A 135 -9.70 -12.13 14.71
CA LYS A 135 -9.27 -10.78 14.33
C LYS A 135 -8.82 -10.73 12.86
N PRO A 136 -8.88 -9.55 12.21
CA PRO A 136 -8.30 -9.34 10.87
C PRO A 136 -6.81 -9.73 10.82
N MET A 137 -6.32 -10.12 9.64
CA MET A 137 -4.92 -10.55 9.45
C MET A 137 -3.89 -9.42 9.26
N PHE A 138 -4.29 -8.16 9.47
CA PHE A 138 -3.42 -7.00 9.31
C PHE A 138 -2.86 -6.56 10.66
N THR A 139 -1.69 -5.93 10.64
CA THR A 139 -1.07 -5.30 11.81
C THR A 139 -1.15 -3.77 11.74
N GLY A 140 -1.23 -3.20 10.53
CA GLY A 140 -1.47 -1.78 10.31
C GLY A 140 -2.93 -1.39 10.49
N LEU A 141 -3.19 -0.09 10.68
CA LEU A 141 -4.52 0.49 10.81
C LEU A 141 -5.02 0.98 9.44
N PRO A 142 -5.95 0.27 8.77
CA PRO A 142 -6.29 0.58 7.38
C PRO A 142 -6.82 2.00 7.18
N ASN A 143 -7.63 2.51 8.12
CA ASN A 143 -8.22 3.85 8.02
C ASN A 143 -7.15 4.95 7.98
N VAL A 144 -6.14 4.87 8.85
CA VAL A 144 -5.03 5.84 8.89
C VAL A 144 -4.24 5.82 7.58
N ILE A 145 -4.00 4.63 7.03
CA ILE A 145 -3.25 4.46 5.78
C ILE A 145 -4.06 4.99 4.59
N ILE A 146 -5.38 4.76 4.59
CA ILE A 146 -6.29 5.28 3.57
C ILE A 146 -6.33 6.81 3.62
N GLU A 147 -6.42 7.41 4.81
CA GLU A 147 -6.35 8.87 4.99
C GLU A 147 -5.03 9.43 4.45
N ASN A 148 -3.90 8.78 4.76
CA ASN A 148 -2.60 9.18 4.21
C ASN A 148 -2.60 9.11 2.67
N VAL A 149 -3.13 8.04 2.08
CA VAL A 149 -3.21 7.90 0.61
C VAL A 149 -4.08 8.99 -0.02
N LEU A 150 -5.22 9.31 0.59
CA LEU A 150 -6.13 10.35 0.08
C LEU A 150 -5.55 11.76 0.17
N SER A 151 -4.64 12.01 1.12
CA SER A 151 -3.96 13.30 1.32
C SER A 151 -2.85 13.59 0.31
N ARG A 152 -2.40 12.58 -0.45
CA ARG A 152 -1.29 12.73 -1.41
C ARG A 152 -1.74 13.44 -2.68
N LYS A 153 -0.80 14.19 -3.25
CA LYS A 153 -0.94 14.87 -4.54
C LYS A 153 -0.78 13.89 -5.70
N GLU A 154 -1.76 13.86 -6.59
CA GLU A 154 -1.71 13.04 -7.78
C GLU A 154 -0.65 13.51 -8.80
N VAL A 155 0.02 12.55 -9.42
CA VAL A 155 0.98 12.80 -10.51
C VAL A 155 0.72 11.89 -11.70
N ALA A 156 0.94 12.44 -12.89
CA ALA A 156 0.77 11.69 -14.13
C ALA A 156 1.91 10.69 -14.36
N HIS A 157 1.73 9.78 -15.32
CA HIS A 157 2.73 8.73 -15.58
C HIS A 157 4.09 9.31 -15.95
N ASP A 158 4.15 10.31 -16.83
CA ASP A 158 5.39 10.96 -17.27
C ASP A 158 6.15 11.67 -16.14
N GLU A 159 5.44 12.33 -15.23
CA GLU A 159 6.00 12.90 -14.00
C GLU A 159 6.55 11.81 -13.07
N SER A 160 5.82 10.70 -12.91
CA SER A 160 6.29 9.56 -12.10
C SER A 160 7.59 8.93 -12.64
N MET A 161 7.89 9.11 -13.93
CA MET A 161 9.15 8.66 -14.52
C MET A 161 10.36 9.50 -14.07
N GLN A 162 10.12 10.70 -13.53
CA GLN A 162 11.14 11.61 -13.01
C GLN A 162 11.42 11.40 -11.52
N TRP A 163 10.64 10.57 -10.83
CA TRP A 163 10.89 10.17 -9.45
C TRP A 163 12.32 9.67 -9.29
N GLU A 164 12.99 10.19 -8.25
CA GLU A 164 14.44 10.23 -8.14
C GLU A 164 15.12 8.91 -8.51
N THR A 165 16.13 9.05 -9.34
CA THR A 165 17.18 8.05 -9.53
C THR A 165 18.16 8.17 -8.38
N ARG A 166 18.19 7.16 -7.50
CA ARG A 166 19.13 7.02 -6.37
C ARG A 166 20.50 7.63 -6.67
N ASP A 167 20.82 8.78 -6.10
CA ASP A 167 22.22 9.15 -5.84
C ASP A 167 22.42 10.02 -4.58
N ASP A 168 21.43 10.76 -4.01
CA ASP A 168 21.76 11.75 -2.96
C ASP A 168 20.73 12.06 -1.83
N VAL A 169 19.69 11.25 -1.57
CA VAL A 169 18.69 11.59 -0.52
C VAL A 169 18.72 10.62 0.67
N GLU A 170 18.94 11.16 1.87
CA GLU A 170 18.81 10.45 3.15
C GLU A 170 17.40 9.85 3.25
N PHE A 171 17.33 8.52 3.41
CA PHE A 171 16.08 7.77 3.43
C PHE A 171 15.32 8.05 4.73
N ASP A 172 14.12 8.62 4.62
CA ASP A 172 13.19 8.65 5.74
C ASP A 172 12.44 7.31 5.83
N LEU A 173 12.88 6.46 6.75
CA LEU A 173 12.29 5.14 6.98
C LEU A 173 10.84 5.19 7.48
N PHE A 174 10.35 6.35 7.92
CA PHE A 174 8.99 6.54 8.44
C PHE A 174 8.15 7.49 7.58
N ALA A 175 8.64 7.91 6.42
CA ALA A 175 7.87 8.66 5.43
C ALA A 175 6.56 7.93 5.08
N GLY A 176 5.44 8.64 5.21
CA GLY A 176 4.09 8.17 4.94
C GLY A 176 3.36 7.58 6.15
N LEU A 177 3.92 7.69 7.36
CA LEU A 177 3.30 7.23 8.61
C LEU A 177 2.74 8.37 9.47
N ASN A 178 2.97 9.62 9.07
CA ASN A 178 2.45 10.78 9.78
C ASN A 178 1.17 11.30 9.14
N VAL A 179 0.22 11.68 9.99
CA VAL A 179 -0.95 12.45 9.57
C VAL A 179 -0.51 13.91 9.50
N HIS A 180 -0.55 14.50 8.32
CA HIS A 180 -0.35 15.94 8.18
C HIS A 180 -1.61 16.64 8.69
N ASP A 181 -1.49 17.34 9.81
CA ASP A 181 -2.55 18.23 10.29
C ASP A 181 -2.42 19.55 9.50
N ASP A 182 -3.42 19.85 8.67
CA ASP A 182 -3.43 21.04 7.78
C ASP A 182 -3.45 22.39 8.54
N ASN A 183 -3.37 22.36 9.88
CA ASN A 183 -3.63 23.51 10.74
C ASN A 183 -2.50 23.93 11.69
N GLU A 184 -1.27 23.39 11.62
CA GLU A 184 -0.19 23.90 12.48
C GLU A 184 1.11 24.25 11.75
N SER A 185 1.48 25.51 11.95
CA SER A 185 2.70 26.20 11.54
C SER A 185 3.99 25.43 11.83
N GLU A 186 4.85 25.34 10.80
CA GLU A 186 6.31 25.48 10.86
C GLU A 186 7.16 24.49 11.68
N GLN A 187 6.67 23.30 12.04
CA GLN A 187 7.56 22.17 12.33
C GLN A 187 7.07 20.91 11.64
N GLY A 188 7.24 20.88 10.31
CA GLY A 188 7.09 19.68 9.51
C GLY A 188 7.97 18.56 10.06
N TYR A 189 7.45 17.34 9.99
CA TYR A 189 8.12 16.12 10.41
C TYR A 189 9.61 16.11 10.00
N GLN A 190 10.49 15.91 10.97
CA GLN A 190 11.91 15.66 10.72
C GLN A 190 12.20 14.17 10.92
N PRO A 191 12.66 13.45 9.87
CA PRO A 191 13.14 12.10 10.03
C PRO A 191 14.18 12.00 11.15
N PRO A 192 14.12 10.97 12.02
CA PRO A 192 15.21 10.69 12.93
C PRO A 192 16.46 10.31 12.12
N LYS A 193 17.56 11.01 12.39
CA LYS A 193 18.85 10.72 11.75
C LYS A 193 19.37 9.36 12.21
N LEU A 194 19.76 8.53 11.25
CA LEU A 194 20.45 7.27 11.51
C LEU A 194 21.91 7.57 11.85
N SER A 195 22.15 8.06 13.07
CA SER A 195 23.49 8.19 13.66
C SER A 195 23.87 6.96 14.48
#